data_AF-A0A357WZI0-F1
#
_entry.id   AF-A0A357WZI0-F1
#
_cell.length_a   1.000
_cell.length_b   1.000
_cell.length_c   1.000
_cell.angle_alpha   90.00
_cell.angle_beta   90.00
_cell.angle_gamma   90.00
#
_symmetry.space_group_name_H-M   'P 1'
#
loop_
_entity.id
_entity.type
_entity.pdbx_description
1 polymer ?
#
loop_
_entity_poly.entity_id
_entity_poly.type
_entity_poly.pdbx_seq_one_letter_code
_entity_poly.pdbx_strand_id
1 'polypeptide(L)' 'MALDGAFLSCLREELTAALKEARVDKIHQPSREELVISMRSRNGTNKLYISARANSPRVHFTNIALENP' A
#
# COMPACT_ATOMS: atom_id res chain seq x y z
N MET A 1 3.30 -15.93 -6.09
CA MET A 1 4.01 -16.41 -4.88
C MET A 1 3.08 -16.22 -3.70
N ALA A 2 3.16 -17.09 -2.70
CA ALA A 2 2.40 -16.89 -1.47
C ALA A 2 2.91 -15.62 -0.76
N LEU A 3 2.01 -14.89 -0.10
CA LEU A 3 2.37 -13.79 0.80
C LEU A 3 2.89 -14.40 2.12
N ASP A 4 4.06 -15.01 2.08
CA ASP A 4 4.68 -15.68 3.23
C ASP A 4 5.52 -14.71 4.10
N GLY A 5 6.05 -15.22 5.20
CA GLY A 5 6.83 -14.42 6.15
C GLY A 5 8.14 -13.86 5.56
N ALA A 6 8.78 -14.59 4.63
CA ALA A 6 10.01 -14.11 3.99
C ALA A 6 9.69 -12.93 3.07
N PHE A 7 8.64 -13.06 2.24
CA PHE A 7 8.17 -11.98 1.39
C PHE A 7 7.75 -10.75 2.21
N LEU A 8 7.04 -10.95 3.32
CA LEU A 8 6.64 -9.85 4.22
C LEU A 8 7.85 -9.16 4.86
N SER A 9 8.96 -9.86 5.14
CA SER A 9 10.18 -9.25 5.66
C SER A 9 10.82 -8.32 4.63
N CYS A 10 10.94 -8.75 3.38
CA CYS A 10 11.43 -7.90 2.30
C CYS A 10 10.51 -6.70 2.04
N LEU A 11 9.19 -6.93 2.06
CA LEU A 11 8.20 -5.88 1.89
C LEU A 11 8.27 -4.83 3.00
N ARG A 12 8.44 -5.25 4.27
CA ARG A 12 8.65 -4.35 5.40
C ARG A 12 9.86 -3.44 5.15
N GLU A 13 10.98 -3.99 4.67
CA GLU A 13 12.20 -3.23 4.40
C GLU A 13 11.98 -2.20 3.29
N GLU A 14 11.35 -2.59 2.18
CA GLU A 14 11.00 -1.67 1.09
C GLU A 14 10.09 -0.54 1.55
N LEU A 15 8.99 -0.87 2.27
CA LEU A 15 8.05 0.11 2.76
C LEU A 15 8.70 1.07 3.78
N THR A 16 9.52 0.55 4.69
CA THR A 16 10.17 1.38 5.71
C THR A 16 11.16 2.35 5.06
N ALA A 17 11.92 1.90 4.06
CA ALA A 17 12.84 2.76 3.32
C ALA A 17 12.11 3.85 2.54
N ALA A 18 11.01 3.49 1.85
CA ALA A 18 10.24 4.43 1.02
C ALA A 18 9.36 5.40 1.83
N LEU A 19 8.90 5.02 3.02
CA LEU A 19 7.88 5.75 3.79
C LEU A 19 8.39 6.38 5.09
N LYS A 20 9.68 6.28 5.41
CA LYS A 20 10.28 6.74 6.68
C LYS A 20 9.83 8.13 7.14
N GLU A 21 9.75 9.09 6.22
CA GLU A 21 9.36 10.49 6.48
C GLU A 21 8.07 10.87 5.73
N ALA A 22 7.33 9.88 5.23
CA ALA A 22 6.10 10.12 4.48
C ALA A 22 4.95 10.46 5.44
N ARG A 23 4.12 11.42 5.05
CA ARG A 23 2.88 11.77 5.76
C ARG A 23 1.68 11.25 5.00
N VAL A 24 0.71 10.69 5.70
CA VAL A 24 -0.58 10.33 5.11
C VAL A 24 -1.30 11.60 4.66
N ASP A 25 -1.70 11.63 3.40
CA ASP A 25 -2.44 12.74 2.77
C ASP A 25 -3.94 12.39 2.71
N LYS A 26 -4.26 11.21 2.15
CA LYS A 26 -5.65 10.71 2.04
C LYS A 26 -5.71 9.22 2.25
N ILE A 27 -6.81 8.75 2.82
CA ILE A 27 -7.15 7.33 2.92
C ILE A 27 -8.47 7.12 2.19
N HIS A 28 -8.52 6.12 1.33
CA HIS A 28 -9.74 5.70 0.66
C HIS A 28 -9.97 4.20 0.84
N GLN A 29 -11.22 3.80 0.85
CA GLN A 29 -11.65 2.41 0.96
C GLN A 29 -12.49 2.04 -0.27
N PRO A 30 -11.88 1.60 -1.39
CA PRO A 30 -12.61 1.26 -2.62
C PRO A 30 -13.58 0.09 -2.44
N SER A 31 -13.27 -0.81 -1.51
CA SER A 31 -14.15 -1.91 -1.13
C SER A 31 -13.95 -2.28 0.34
N ARG A 32 -14.83 -3.12 0.88
CA ARG A 32 -14.79 -3.54 2.30
C ARG A 32 -13.44 -4.07 2.77
N GLU A 33 -12.67 -4.71 1.87
CA GLU A 33 -11.42 -5.41 2.21
C GLU A 33 -10.18 -4.75 1.59
N GLU A 34 -10.31 -3.55 1.03
CA GLU A 34 -9.24 -2.86 0.33
C GLU A 34 -9.07 -1.42 0.82
N LEU A 35 -7.83 -0.98 0.98
CA LEU A 35 -7.49 0.38 1.35
C LEU A 35 -6.44 0.95 0.38
N VAL A 36 -6.58 2.24 0.09
CA VAL A 36 -5.59 3.03 -0.64
C VAL A 36 -5.16 4.20 0.24
N ILE A 37 -3.90 4.20 0.65
CA ILE A 37 -3.31 5.26 1.44
C ILE A 37 -2.41 6.08 0.53
N SER A 38 -2.83 7.31 0.23
CA SER A 38 -1.99 8.29 -0.46
C SER A 38 -1.09 8.97 0.57
N MET A 39 0.22 8.93 0.33
CA MET A 39 1.23 9.48 1.22
C MET A 39 2.13 10.43 0.46
N ARG A 40 2.51 11.53 1.10
CA ARG A 40 3.43 12.52 0.56
C ARG A 40 4.76 12.46 1.30
N SER A 41 5.84 12.34 0.56
CA SER A 41 7.21 12.44 1.07
C SER A 41 7.96 13.54 0.33
N ARG A 42 9.23 13.76 0.69
CA ARG A 42 10.12 14.68 -0.06
C ARG A 42 10.30 14.29 -1.52
N ASN A 43 10.15 13.01 -1.84
CA ASN A 43 10.38 12.46 -3.17
C ASN A 43 9.10 12.38 -4.02
N GLY A 44 7.99 12.95 -3.53
CA GLY A 44 6.71 12.98 -4.25
C GLY A 44 5.58 12.27 -3.51
N THR A 45 4.60 11.80 -4.27
CA THR A 45 3.40 11.13 -3.74
C THR A 45 3.43 9.66 -4.10
N ASN A 46 3.31 8.81 -3.08
CA ASN A 46 3.19 7.36 -3.21
C ASN A 46 1.79 6.93 -2.79
N LYS A 47 1.20 5.95 -3.49
CA LYS A 47 -0.05 5.32 -3.07
C LYS A 47 0.22 3.89 -2.67
N LEU A 48 -0.05 3.56 -1.40
CA LEU A 48 0.02 2.21 -0.90
C LEU A 48 -1.35 1.57 -1.00
N TYR A 49 -1.45 0.48 -1.75
CA TYR A 49 -2.64 -0.35 -1.81
C TYR A 49 -2.49 -1.55 -0.88
N ILE A 50 -3.53 -1.81 -0.11
CA ILE A 50 -3.63 -2.93 0.83
C ILE A 50 -4.91 -3.69 0.51
N SER A 51 -4.80 -5.01 0.31
CA SER A 51 -5.93 -5.92 0.14
C SER A 51 -5.85 -7.03 1.17
N ALA A 52 -6.93 -7.21 1.91
CA ALA A 52 -7.17 -8.35 2.80
C ALA A 52 -8.10 -9.40 2.15
N ARG A 53 -8.38 -9.29 0.85
CA ARG A 53 -9.24 -10.24 0.13
C ARG A 53 -8.68 -11.64 0.19
N ALA A 54 -9.50 -12.62 0.55
CA ALA A 54 -9.07 -14.01 0.74
C ALA A 54 -8.39 -14.61 -0.50
N ASN A 55 -8.81 -14.23 -1.70
CA ASN A 55 -8.26 -14.73 -2.96
C ASN A 55 -7.07 -13.91 -3.50
N SER A 56 -6.75 -12.76 -2.90
CA SER A 56 -5.73 -11.86 -3.42
C SER A 56 -5.14 -10.93 -2.33
N PRO A 57 -4.60 -11.49 -1.22
CA PRO A 57 -3.99 -10.68 -0.18
C PRO A 57 -2.69 -10.06 -0.71
N ARG A 58 -2.55 -8.74 -0.62
CA ARG A 58 -1.36 -8.03 -1.11
C ARG A 58 -1.20 -6.66 -0.50
N VAL A 59 0.04 -6.21 -0.40
CA VAL A 59 0.44 -4.85 -0.08
C VAL A 59 1.46 -4.43 -1.13
N HIS A 60 1.31 -3.27 -1.75
CA HIS A 60 2.27 -2.75 -2.73
C HIS A 60 2.01 -1.28 -3.04
N PHE A 61 3.02 -0.59 -3.57
CA PHE A 61 2.81 0.70 -4.20
C PHE A 61 2.08 0.54 -5.53
N THR A 62 1.14 1.43 -5.82
CA THR A 62 0.37 1.40 -7.07
C THR A 62 0.29 2.78 -7.71
N ASN A 63 0.39 2.81 -9.04
CA ASN A 63 0.11 4.00 -9.84
C ASN A 63 -1.30 3.96 -10.46
N ILE A 64 -2.05 2.88 -10.21
CA ILE A 64 -3.40 2.72 -10.72
C ILE A 64 -4.32 3.69 -9.96
N ALA A 65 -5.11 4.46 -10.71
CA ALA A 65 -6.22 5.21 -10.15
C ALA A 65 -7.35 4.23 -9.87
N LEU A 66 -7.60 3.95 -8.59
CA LEU A 66 -8.76 3.19 -8.16
C LEU A 66 -9.93 4.16 -8.05
N GLU A 67 -11.07 3.80 -8.64
CA GLU A 67 -12.31 4.55 -8.47
C GLU A 67 -12.70 4.50 -6.99
N ASN A 68 -12.94 5.68 -6.42
CA ASN A 68 -13.56 5.77 -5.11
C ASN A 68 -15.07 5.63 -5.30
N PRO A 69 -15.73 4.70 -4.59
CA PRO A 69 -17.19 4.71 -4.49
C PRO A 69 -17.71 5.96 -3.75
#